data_AF-A0A5N0VLK2-F1
#
_entry.id   AF-A0A5N0VLK2-F1
#
_cell.length_a   1.000
_cell.length_b   1.000
_cell.length_c   1.000
_cell.angle_alpha   90.00
_cell.angle_beta   90.00
_cell.angle_gamma   90.00
#
_symmetry.space_group_name_H-M   'P 1'
#
loop_
_entity.id
_entity.type
_entity.pdbx_description
1 polymer ?
#
loop_
_entity_poly.entity_id
_entity_poly.type
_entity_poly.pdbx_seq_one_letter_code
_entity_poly.pdbx_strand_id
1 'polypeptide(L)' 'MNESSIPGQDKESAGLPCLYCGERYGPDDVRRHTEPVDCGPCITCVGKPACFECRLMYCVCDVHRYRG' A
#
# COMPACT_ATOMS: atom_id res chain seq x y z
N MET A 1 -11.88 39.09 4.09
CA MET A 1 -12.90 38.10 4.49
C MET A 1 -12.70 36.91 3.55
N ASN A 2 -12.29 35.80 4.13
CA ASN A 2 -11.67 34.64 3.51
C ASN A 2 -12.72 33.57 3.16
N GLU A 3 -12.99 33.36 1.88
CA GLU A 3 -13.77 32.23 1.40
C GLU A 3 -12.89 31.31 0.54
N SER A 4 -11.88 30.72 1.17
CA SER A 4 -11.30 29.49 0.66
C SER A 4 -12.25 28.36 1.06
N SER A 5 -13.30 28.19 0.28
CA SER A 5 -14.16 27.02 0.31
C SER A 5 -13.34 25.80 -0.10
N ILE A 6 -12.67 25.19 0.87
CA ILE A 6 -12.14 23.84 0.75
C ILE A 6 -13.37 22.95 0.48
N PRO A 7 -13.46 22.27 -0.66
CA PRO A 7 -14.58 21.37 -0.89
C PRO A 7 -14.55 20.28 0.19
N GLY A 8 -15.69 20.14 0.85
CA GLY A 8 -15.96 19.20 1.92
C GLY A 8 -15.40 17.82 1.63
N GLN A 9 -14.65 17.34 2.61
CA GLN A 9 -14.11 16.00 2.75
C GLN A 9 -15.25 15.01 3.04
N ASP A 10 -16.20 14.84 2.12
CA ASP A 10 -17.32 13.88 2.25
C ASP A 10 -17.43 12.90 1.07
N LYS A 11 -16.41 12.85 0.20
CA LYS A 11 -16.27 11.84 -0.87
C LYS A 11 -14.88 11.18 -0.93
N GLU A 12 -14.10 11.27 0.14
CA GLU A 12 -12.71 10.78 0.21
C GLU A 12 -12.56 9.49 1.06
N SER A 13 -13.57 8.62 1.05
CA SER A 13 -13.43 7.25 1.57
C SER A 13 -13.65 6.19 0.50
N ALA A 14 -13.83 6.60 -0.77
CA ALA A 14 -13.65 5.71 -1.90
C ALA A 14 -12.15 5.48 -2.06
N GLY A 15 -11.59 4.63 -1.19
CA GLY A 15 -10.16 4.31 -1.07
C GLY A 15 -9.38 4.49 -2.35
N LEU A 16 -8.30 5.28 -2.29
CA LEU A 16 -7.43 5.47 -3.45
C LEU A 16 -6.99 4.08 -3.95
N PRO A 17 -6.99 3.82 -5.26
CA PRO A 17 -6.47 2.56 -5.78
C PRO A 17 -4.96 2.50 -5.47
N CYS A 18 -4.52 1.36 -4.93
CA CYS A 18 -3.11 1.14 -4.71
C CYS A 18 -2.36 1.06 -6.04
N LEU A 19 -1.26 1.81 -6.15
CA LEU A 19 -0.41 1.80 -7.34
C LEU A 19 0.29 0.46 -7.59
N TYR A 20 0.35 -0.42 -6.57
CA TYR A 20 1.05 -1.70 -6.64
C TYR A 20 0.12 -2.89 -6.92
N CYS A 21 -0.99 -3.02 -6.20
CA CYS A 21 -1.94 -4.13 -6.41
C CYS A 21 -3.21 -3.72 -7.16
N GLY A 22 -3.49 -2.43 -7.34
CA GLY A 22 -4.71 -1.93 -7.97
C GLY A 22 -5.96 -1.97 -7.09
N GLU A 23 -5.89 -2.56 -5.90
CA GLU A 23 -7.02 -2.63 -4.96
C GLU A 23 -7.30 -1.25 -4.35
N ARG A 24 -8.58 -0.90 -4.23
CA ARG A 24 -8.99 0.24 -3.42
C ARG A 24 -8.89 -0.15 -1.95
N TYR A 25 -8.16 0.64 -1.18
CA TYR A 25 -7.97 0.38 0.24
C TYR A 25 -8.59 1.47 1.10
N GLY A 26 -9.28 1.05 2.16
CA GLY A 26 -9.85 1.95 3.15
C GLY A 26 -8.82 2.40 4.19
N PRO A 27 -9.27 3.19 5.19
CA PRO A 27 -8.42 3.62 6.30
C PRO A 27 -7.86 2.43 7.10
N ASP A 28 -8.58 1.31 7.20
CA ASP A 28 -8.09 0.08 7.86
C ASP A 28 -6.92 -0.59 7.13
N ASP A 29 -6.90 -0.47 5.80
CA ASP A 29 -5.88 -1.07 4.93
C ASP A 29 -4.79 -0.09 4.51
N VAL A 30 -4.88 1.18 4.93
CA VAL A 30 -3.92 2.24 4.53
C VAL A 30 -2.49 1.82 4.81
N ARG A 31 -2.21 1.31 6.01
CA ARG A 31 -0.86 0.88 6.41
C ARG A 31 -0.33 -0.22 5.51
N ARG A 32 -1.17 -1.17 5.11
CA ARG A 32 -0.77 -2.25 4.20
C ARG A 32 -0.37 -1.75 2.82
N HIS A 33 -0.95 -0.64 2.37
CA HIS A 33 -0.77 -0.09 1.02
C HIS A 33 0.19 1.09 0.96
N THR A 34 0.51 1.72 2.09
CA THR A 34 1.40 2.89 2.16
C THR A 34 2.67 2.65 2.98
N GLU A 35 2.62 1.76 3.98
CA GLU A 35 3.78 1.53 4.86
C GLU A 35 4.78 0.62 4.14
N PRO A 36 6.02 1.11 3.91
CA PRO A 36 7.04 0.31 3.25
C PRO A 36 7.43 -0.88 4.13
N VAL A 37 7.56 -2.05 3.53
CA VAL A 37 8.04 -3.23 4.22
C VAL A 37 9.56 -3.33 4.15
N ASP A 38 10.16 -3.65 5.29
CA ASP A 38 11.59 -3.94 5.40
C ASP A 38 11.81 -5.45 5.20
N CYS A 39 11.79 -5.88 3.94
CA CYS A 39 11.86 -7.29 3.56
C CYS A 39 13.25 -7.94 3.72
N GLY A 40 14.21 -7.27 4.36
CA GLY A 40 15.60 -7.73 4.44
C GLY A 40 16.27 -7.84 3.06
N PRO A 41 16.75 -9.02 2.62
CA PRO A 41 17.63 -9.16 1.44
C PRO A 41 16.92 -8.98 0.08
N CYS A 42 15.59 -8.90 0.04
CA CYS A 42 14.86 -8.71 -1.23
C CYS A 42 14.93 -7.26 -1.71
N ILE A 43 15.81 -6.98 -2.66
CA ILE A 43 15.93 -5.66 -3.30
C ILE A 43 14.66 -5.22 -4.05
N THR A 44 13.78 -6.16 -4.40
CA THR A 44 12.59 -5.88 -5.22
C THR A 44 11.42 -5.43 -4.39
N CYS A 45 11.31 -5.88 -3.15
CA CYS A 45 10.15 -5.64 -2.30
C CYS A 45 10.46 -4.84 -1.04
N VAL A 46 11.73 -4.69 -0.68
CA VAL A 46 12.16 -3.69 0.32
C VAL A 46 11.70 -2.29 -0.13
N GLY A 47 11.13 -1.52 0.80
CA GLY A 47 10.66 -0.16 0.52
C GLY A 47 9.35 -0.09 -0.27
N LYS A 48 8.76 -1.22 -0.67
CA LYS A 48 7.42 -1.27 -1.27
C LYS A 48 6.39 -1.62 -0.20
N PRO A 49 5.09 -1.35 -0.40
CA PRO A 49 4.08 -1.70 0.59
C PRO A 49 3.84 -3.21 0.67
N ALA A 50 3.25 -3.66 1.79
CA ALA A 50 2.95 -5.07 2.05
C ALA A 50 1.98 -5.70 1.03
N CYS A 51 1.22 -4.89 0.29
CA CYS A 51 0.37 -5.37 -0.80
C CYS A 51 1.15 -5.70 -2.09
N PHE A 52 2.40 -5.25 -2.24
CA PHE A 52 3.20 -5.47 -3.45
C PHE A 52 3.66 -6.92 -3.56
N GLU A 53 3.33 -7.58 -4.66
CA GLU A 53 3.78 -8.95 -4.91
C GLU A 53 5.09 -8.96 -5.71
N CYS A 54 6.19 -9.41 -5.10
CA CYS A 54 7.50 -9.48 -5.76
C CYS A 54 7.52 -10.42 -6.97
N ARG A 55 6.63 -11.44 -7.03
CA ARG A 55 6.56 -12.53 -8.04
C ARG A 55 7.88 -13.24 -8.36
N LEU A 56 8.93 -12.95 -7.60
CA LEU A 56 10.24 -13.53 -7.75
C LEU A 56 10.23 -14.91 -7.12
N MET A 57 10.62 -15.90 -7.91
CA MET A 57 10.68 -17.32 -7.51
C MET A 57 11.53 -17.56 -6.25
N TYR A 58 12.45 -16.65 -5.91
CA TYR A 58 13.36 -16.75 -4.76
C TYR A 58 13.15 -15.63 -3.72
N CYS A 59 11.96 -15.04 -3.66
CA CYS A 59 11.63 -14.03 -2.66
C CYS A 59 11.54 -14.70 -1.26
N VAL A 60 12.48 -14.40 -0.36
CA VAL A 60 12.59 -15.06 0.97
C VAL A 60 11.96 -14.28 2.13
N CYS A 61 11.28 -13.18 1.84
CA CYS A 61 10.80 -12.21 2.82
C CYS A 61 9.67 -12.78 3.66
N ASP A 62 9.71 -12.62 4.98
CA ASP A 62 8.65 -13.09 5.87
C ASP A 62 7.25 -12.56 5.52
N VAL A 63 7.18 -11.35 4.96
CA VAL A 63 5.93 -10.73 4.48
C VAL A 63 5.27 -11.53 3.34
N HIS A 64 6.06 -12.19 2.49
CA HIS A 64 5.58 -12.96 1.33
C HIS A 64 5.74 -14.48 1.49
N ARG A 65 6.47 -14.92 2.51
CA ARG A 65 6.79 -16.33 2.79
C ARG A 65 5.57 -17.22 3.09
N TYR A 66 4.42 -16.62 3.42
CA TYR A 66 3.20 -17.34 3.87
C TYR A 66 1.94 -17.09 3.03
N ARG A 67 2.03 -16.48 1.84
CA ARG A 67 0.90 -16.48 0.89
C ARG A 67 0.94 -17.77 0.06
N GLY A 68 0.53 -18.87 0.69
CA GLY A 68 0.21 -20.16 0.06
C GLY A 68 -1.28 -20.25 -0.27
#